data_AF-A0A7V1JJE6-F1
#
_entry.id   AF-A0A7V1JJE6-F1
#
_cell.length_a   1.000
_cell.length_b   1.000
_cell.length_c   1.000
_cell.angle_alpha   90.00
_cell.angle_beta   90.00
_cell.angle_gamma   90.00
#
_symmetry.space_group_name_H-M   'P 1'
#
loop_
_entity.id
_entity.type
_entity.pdbx_description
1 polymer ?
#
loop_
_entity_poly.entity_id
_entity_poly.type
_entity_poly.pdbx_seq_one_letter_code
_entity_poly.pdbx_strand_id
1 'polypeptide(L)'
;MATKCSIKFSEYHDSVVLMETARELTRLPGVSDAAVVMATEANKSILREAGLLLPEIEATSANDLVVVVKAETEEDADHALDVAERYLARRPEAAAVGLAFQPRTIRGAVRANPAANLAVISVAGRYAAAEAWEALRNGLHVLLFSDNVDIEDEVVLKKYAAERGLLMMGADCGTAIINGVGLGFANVVPRGPVGIVAAASTWLQEVSALLARLGVGISQGIGTGGRDLREPVGGIMMLEGIKALQADPQTRVLLLVSKPPSPAIAERVLAQVRQGDKPTVVCFLGG
;
A
#
# COMPACT_ATOMS: atom_id res chain seq x y z
N MET A 1 -23.53 0.59 -33.05
CA MET A 1 -22.47 0.65 -32.04
C MET A 1 -21.60 -0.58 -32.19
N ALA A 2 -20.30 -0.37 -32.36
CA ALA A 2 -19.29 -1.41 -32.41
C ALA A 2 -18.59 -1.51 -31.04
N THR A 3 -18.18 -2.71 -30.64
CA THR A 3 -17.35 -2.92 -29.46
C THR A 3 -16.13 -3.72 -29.86
N LYS A 4 -14.94 -3.16 -29.64
CA LYS A 4 -13.66 -3.78 -29.95
C LYS A 4 -12.77 -3.78 -28.72
N CYS A 5 -11.86 -4.75 -28.66
CA CYS A 5 -10.86 -4.81 -27.61
C CYS A 5 -9.45 -5.03 -28.16
N SER A 6 -8.47 -4.64 -27.35
CA SER A 6 -7.06 -4.96 -27.52
C SER A 6 -6.55 -5.58 -26.22
N ILE A 7 -5.91 -6.74 -26.33
CA ILE A 7 -5.39 -7.52 -25.20
C ILE A 7 -3.86 -7.50 -25.29
N LYS A 8 -3.21 -7.05 -24.23
CA LYS A 8 -1.75 -7.01 -24.11
C LYS A 8 -1.32 -7.99 -23.02
N PHE A 9 -0.68 -9.08 -23.44
CA PHE A 9 -0.33 -10.18 -22.55
C PHE A 9 0.85 -9.83 -21.65
N SER A 10 0.67 -10.02 -20.34
CA SER A 10 1.71 -9.76 -19.31
C SER A 10 2.32 -8.34 -19.36
N GLU A 11 1.57 -7.36 -19.87
CA GLU A 11 1.99 -5.97 -19.89
C GLU A 11 1.41 -5.24 -18.66
N TYR A 12 2.27 -4.56 -17.91
CA TYR A 12 1.88 -3.84 -16.70
C TYR A 12 2.11 -2.35 -16.86
N HIS A 13 1.09 -1.57 -16.51
CA HIS A 13 1.13 -0.12 -16.38
C HIS A 13 0.54 0.29 -15.05
N ASP A 14 0.94 1.44 -14.52
CA ASP A 14 0.38 1.99 -13.30
C ASP A 14 -1.12 2.33 -13.49
N SER A 15 -1.91 2.12 -12.44
CA SER A 15 -3.33 2.47 -12.38
C SER A 15 -3.65 3.90 -12.87
N VAL A 16 -2.78 4.88 -12.60
CA VAL A 16 -2.95 6.27 -13.05
C VAL A 16 -2.88 6.35 -14.57
N VAL A 17 -1.92 5.68 -15.19
CA VAL A 17 -1.77 5.64 -16.66
C VAL A 17 -3.00 4.97 -17.28
N LEU A 18 -3.50 3.89 -16.69
CA LEU A 18 -4.71 3.21 -17.17
C LEU A 18 -5.94 4.12 -17.07
N MET A 19 -6.14 4.78 -15.92
CA MET A 19 -7.26 5.70 -15.69
C MET A 19 -7.20 6.92 -16.60
N GLU A 20 -6.02 7.52 -16.79
CA GLU A 20 -5.84 8.63 -17.72
C GLU A 20 -6.12 8.19 -19.15
N THR A 21 -5.61 7.03 -19.57
CA THR A 21 -5.87 6.48 -20.90
C THR A 21 -7.37 6.28 -21.10
N ALA A 22 -8.06 5.59 -20.19
CA ALA A 22 -9.51 5.37 -20.29
C ALA A 22 -10.28 6.70 -20.41
N ARG A 23 -9.92 7.71 -19.60
CA ARG A 23 -10.55 9.04 -19.64
C ARG A 23 -10.35 9.74 -20.97
N GLU A 24 -9.16 9.63 -21.56
CA GLU A 24 -8.87 10.22 -22.87
C GLU A 24 -9.64 9.50 -23.99
N LEU A 25 -9.81 8.18 -23.91
CA LEU A 25 -10.62 7.42 -24.87
C LEU A 25 -12.09 7.85 -24.85
N THR A 26 -12.69 8.02 -23.66
CA THR A 26 -14.09 8.47 -23.54
C THR A 26 -14.32 9.90 -24.04
N ARG A 27 -13.25 10.70 -24.23
CA ARG A 27 -13.34 12.06 -24.79
C ARG A 27 -13.31 12.07 -26.32
N LEU A 28 -12.97 10.96 -26.96
CA LEU A 28 -12.92 10.89 -28.42
C LEU A 28 -14.33 10.96 -29.02
N PRO A 29 -14.54 11.74 -30.10
CA PRO A 29 -15.79 11.72 -30.84
C PRO A 29 -16.16 10.29 -31.26
N GLY A 30 -17.44 9.94 -31.16
CA GLY A 30 -17.94 8.62 -31.54
C GLY A 30 -17.69 7.52 -30.49
N VAL A 31 -16.93 7.75 -29.42
CA VAL A 31 -16.77 6.79 -28.31
C VAL A 31 -17.87 6.99 -27.28
N SER A 32 -18.64 5.93 -27.02
CA SER A 32 -19.71 5.93 -26.02
C SER A 32 -19.24 5.47 -24.64
N ASP A 33 -18.29 4.53 -24.60
CA ASP A 33 -17.72 3.99 -23.37
C ASP A 33 -16.36 3.35 -23.64
N ALA A 34 -15.47 3.35 -22.65
CA ALA A 34 -14.15 2.76 -22.75
C ALA A 34 -13.61 2.35 -21.39
N ALA A 35 -12.89 1.23 -21.34
CA ALA A 35 -12.20 0.77 -20.14
C ALA A 35 -10.79 0.29 -20.47
N VAL A 36 -9.86 0.59 -19.57
CA VAL A 36 -8.47 0.15 -19.63
C VAL A 36 -8.12 -0.43 -18.27
N VAL A 37 -8.01 -1.75 -18.17
CA VAL A 37 -7.91 -2.46 -16.88
C VAL A 37 -7.06 -3.72 -16.98
N MET A 38 -6.42 -4.10 -15.88
CA MET A 38 -5.90 -5.46 -15.72
C MET A 38 -7.06 -6.44 -15.65
N ALA A 39 -6.98 -7.61 -16.30
CA ALA A 39 -8.05 -8.59 -16.38
C ALA A 39 -8.21 -9.45 -15.11
N THR A 40 -8.26 -8.79 -13.95
CA THR A 40 -8.64 -9.42 -12.68
C THR A 40 -10.11 -9.81 -12.70
N GLU A 41 -10.51 -10.81 -11.89
CA GLU A 41 -11.92 -11.23 -11.82
C GLU A 41 -12.86 -10.10 -11.37
N ALA A 42 -12.40 -9.22 -10.48
CA ALA A 42 -13.14 -8.02 -10.07
C ALA A 42 -13.38 -7.08 -11.26
N ASN A 43 -12.34 -6.81 -12.05
CA ASN A 43 -12.45 -5.94 -13.23
C ASN A 43 -13.29 -6.58 -14.34
N LYS A 44 -13.18 -7.90 -14.56
CA LYS A 44 -14.05 -8.61 -15.49
C LYS A 44 -15.53 -8.53 -15.09
N SER A 45 -15.83 -8.56 -13.78
CA SER A 45 -17.20 -8.33 -13.29
C SER A 45 -17.69 -6.93 -13.63
N ILE A 46 -16.86 -5.91 -13.41
CA ILE A 46 -17.19 -4.51 -13.75
C ILE A 46 -17.44 -4.37 -15.26
N LEU A 47 -16.59 -4.96 -16.11
CA LEU A 47 -16.78 -4.95 -17.56
C LEU A 47 -18.07 -5.64 -17.98
N ARG A 48 -18.46 -6.72 -17.29
CA ARG A 48 -19.72 -7.45 -17.57
C ARG A 48 -20.94 -6.59 -17.25
N GLU A 49 -20.94 -5.92 -16.11
CA GLU A 49 -22.01 -5.01 -15.70
C GLU A 49 -22.14 -3.80 -16.64
N ALA A 50 -21.01 -3.29 -17.15
CA ALA A 50 -20.98 -2.21 -18.14
C ALA A 50 -21.34 -2.66 -19.58
N GLY A 51 -21.51 -3.97 -19.83
CA GLY A 51 -21.75 -4.50 -21.17
C GLY A 51 -20.55 -4.36 -22.11
N LEU A 52 -19.34 -4.36 -21.55
CA LEU A 52 -18.05 -4.25 -22.25
C LEU A 52 -17.24 -5.56 -22.23
N LEU A 53 -17.73 -6.62 -21.58
CA LEU A 53 -17.03 -7.89 -21.55
C LEU A 53 -17.24 -8.66 -22.86
N LEU A 54 -16.20 -8.71 -23.69
CA LEU A 54 -16.16 -9.58 -24.88
C LEU A 54 -15.65 -10.98 -24.52
N PRO A 55 -16.03 -12.04 -25.27
CA PRO A 55 -15.60 -13.41 -24.99
C PRO A 55 -14.07 -13.59 -24.94
N GLU A 56 -13.35 -12.83 -25.76
CA GLU A 56 -11.88 -12.82 -25.82
C GLU A 56 -11.25 -12.37 -24.50
N ILE A 57 -11.91 -11.44 -23.79
CA ILE A 57 -11.46 -10.92 -22.49
C ILE A 57 -11.68 -11.96 -21.39
N GLU A 58 -12.73 -12.78 -21.48
CA GLU A 58 -13.05 -13.77 -20.44
C GLU A 58 -11.95 -14.83 -20.29
N ALA A 59 -11.29 -15.19 -21.39
CA ALA A 59 -10.19 -16.15 -21.44
C ALA A 59 -8.83 -15.60 -20.94
N THR A 60 -8.73 -14.31 -20.62
CA THR A 60 -7.47 -13.69 -20.18
C THR A 60 -7.17 -13.95 -18.70
N SER A 61 -5.90 -13.79 -18.32
CA SER A 61 -5.44 -13.92 -16.93
C SER A 61 -5.38 -12.56 -16.23
N ALA A 62 -5.31 -12.56 -14.90
CA ALA A 62 -5.16 -11.33 -14.10
C ALA A 62 -3.90 -10.50 -14.41
N ASN A 63 -2.95 -11.05 -15.18
CA ASN A 63 -1.72 -10.37 -15.59
C ASN A 63 -1.85 -9.65 -16.94
N ASP A 64 -2.97 -9.83 -17.65
CA ASP A 64 -3.15 -9.28 -18.98
C ASP A 64 -3.87 -7.94 -18.90
N LEU A 65 -3.41 -6.98 -19.69
CA LEU A 65 -4.03 -5.67 -19.82
C LEU A 65 -5.08 -5.72 -20.92
N VAL A 66 -6.26 -5.18 -20.63
CA VAL A 66 -7.39 -5.14 -21.54
C VAL A 66 -7.79 -3.69 -21.78
N VAL A 67 -7.82 -3.32 -23.05
CA VAL A 67 -8.44 -2.09 -23.53
C VAL A 67 -9.72 -2.50 -24.24
N VAL A 68 -10.86 -1.96 -23.85
CA VAL A 68 -12.13 -2.16 -24.56
C VAL A 68 -12.79 -0.82 -24.84
N VAL A 69 -13.30 -0.67 -26.06
CA VAL A 69 -13.95 0.54 -26.53
C VAL A 69 -15.28 0.18 -27.17
N LYS A 70 -16.32 0.90 -26.79
CA LYS A 70 -17.64 0.89 -27.41
C LYS A 70 -17.89 2.22 -28.11
N ALA A 71 -18.01 2.18 -29.43
CA ALA A 71 -18.13 3.36 -30.26
C ALA A 71 -19.33 3.28 -31.23
N GLU A 72 -19.67 4.40 -31.87
CA GLU A 72 -20.77 4.49 -32.83
C GLU A 72 -20.48 3.61 -34.07
N THR A 73 -19.26 3.72 -34.60
CA THR A 73 -18.77 2.95 -35.76
C THR A 73 -17.55 2.08 -35.43
N GLU A 74 -17.22 1.13 -36.31
CA GLU A 74 -15.99 0.34 -36.18
C GLU A 74 -14.72 1.17 -36.35
N GLU A 75 -14.77 2.23 -37.18
CA GLU A 75 -13.64 3.13 -37.45
C GLU A 75 -13.31 3.98 -36.21
N ASP A 76 -14.34 4.46 -35.50
CA ASP A 76 -14.16 5.18 -34.23
C ASP A 76 -13.55 4.27 -33.15
N ALA A 77 -13.96 3.00 -33.11
CA ALA A 77 -13.40 2.02 -32.19
C ALA A 77 -11.93 1.72 -32.50
N ASP A 78 -11.57 1.53 -33.78
CA ASP A 78 -10.18 1.32 -34.20
C ASP A 78 -9.31 2.54 -33.90
N HIS A 79 -9.82 3.75 -34.20
CA HIS A 79 -9.12 4.99 -33.88
C HIS A 79 -8.85 5.11 -32.38
N ALA A 80 -9.84 4.80 -31.53
CA ALA A 80 -9.67 4.83 -30.09
C ALA A 80 -8.64 3.80 -29.59
N LEU A 81 -8.62 2.59 -30.16
CA LEU A 81 -7.59 1.60 -29.84
C LEU A 81 -6.19 2.10 -30.22
N ASP A 82 -6.03 2.71 -31.40
CA ASP A 82 -4.76 3.33 -31.82
C ASP A 82 -4.30 4.45 -30.87
N VAL A 83 -5.24 5.26 -30.37
CA VAL A 83 -4.95 6.29 -29.37
C VAL A 83 -4.51 5.65 -28.06
N ALA A 84 -5.18 4.60 -27.61
CA ALA A 84 -4.82 3.86 -26.40
C ALA A 84 -3.39 3.32 -26.51
N GLU A 85 -3.02 2.74 -27.66
CA GLU A 85 -1.66 2.25 -27.89
C GLU A 85 -0.61 3.35 -27.76
N ARG A 86 -0.88 4.55 -28.31
CA ARG A 86 0.03 5.69 -28.20
C ARG A 86 0.17 6.19 -26.76
N TYR A 87 -0.92 6.19 -26.00
CA TYR A 87 -0.90 6.60 -24.59
C TYR A 87 -0.15 5.60 -23.73
N LEU A 88 -0.38 4.31 -23.91
CA LEU A 88 0.33 3.24 -23.19
C LEU A 88 1.81 3.15 -23.61
N ALA A 89 2.14 3.44 -24.87
CA ALA A 89 3.52 3.46 -25.34
C ALA A 89 4.30 4.71 -24.89
N ARG A 90 3.63 5.76 -24.41
CA ARG A 90 4.32 6.90 -23.80
C ARG A 90 4.95 6.42 -22.52
N ARG A 91 6.29 6.38 -22.51
CA ARG A 91 7.01 6.38 -21.25
C ARG A 91 6.56 7.63 -20.49
N PRO A 92 6.17 7.51 -19.20
CA PRO A 92 6.09 8.69 -18.36
C PRO A 92 7.40 9.44 -18.57
N GLU A 93 7.34 10.75 -18.84
CA GLU A 93 8.50 11.59 -18.56
C GLU A 93 8.77 11.38 -17.08
N ALA A 94 9.67 10.43 -16.79
CA ALA A 94 10.23 10.28 -15.48
C ALA A 94 10.78 11.66 -15.19
N ALA A 95 10.11 12.41 -14.30
CA ALA A 95 10.64 13.61 -13.71
C ALA A 95 12.11 13.30 -13.44
N ALA A 96 12.99 14.08 -14.06
CA ALA A 96 14.41 13.81 -14.19
C ALA A 96 15.10 13.76 -12.80
N VAL A 97 14.85 12.71 -12.05
CA VAL A 97 15.67 12.20 -10.97
C VAL A 97 16.58 11.23 -11.70
N GLY A 98 17.84 11.62 -11.83
CA GLY A 98 18.78 11.16 -12.85
C GLY A 98 18.86 9.64 -13.06
N LEU A 99 19.55 9.26 -14.13
CA LEU A 99 19.91 7.91 -14.58
C LEU A 99 20.69 7.09 -13.52
N ALA A 100 20.18 7.04 -12.29
CA ALA A 100 20.66 6.21 -11.21
C ALA A 100 20.26 4.78 -11.54
N PHE A 101 21.22 3.87 -11.34
CA PHE A 101 21.03 2.44 -11.37
C PHE A 101 19.66 2.06 -10.80
N GLN A 102 18.79 1.47 -11.63
CA GLN A 102 17.51 0.93 -11.21
C GLN A 102 17.71 -0.55 -10.83
N PRO A 103 17.96 -0.86 -9.55
CA PRO A 103 18.11 -2.23 -9.11
C PRO A 103 16.82 -3.01 -9.39
N ARG A 104 16.96 -4.21 -9.97
CA ARG A 104 15.82 -5.13 -10.21
C ARG A 104 15.51 -6.03 -9.00
N THR A 105 16.29 -5.94 -7.94
CA THR A 105 16.17 -6.78 -6.73
C THR A 105 16.49 -5.94 -5.51
N ILE A 106 15.90 -6.28 -4.36
CA ILE A 106 16.16 -5.58 -3.09
C ILE A 106 17.65 -5.69 -2.72
N ARG A 107 18.26 -6.86 -2.88
CA ARG A 107 19.70 -7.05 -2.67
C ARG A 107 20.55 -6.15 -3.58
N GLY A 108 20.13 -5.95 -4.83
CA GLY A 108 20.78 -5.01 -5.74
C GLY A 108 20.68 -3.56 -5.23
N ALA A 109 19.52 -3.19 -4.70
CA ALA A 109 19.28 -1.86 -4.13
C ALA A 109 20.12 -1.60 -2.88
N VAL A 110 20.18 -2.58 -1.96
CA VAL A 110 21.00 -2.49 -0.74
C VAL A 110 22.49 -2.40 -1.07
N ARG A 111 22.97 -3.12 -2.10
CA ARG A 111 24.36 -2.99 -2.55
C ARG A 111 24.68 -1.61 -3.11
N ALA A 112 23.74 -1.03 -3.87
CA ALA A 112 23.90 0.30 -4.45
C ALA A 112 23.74 1.42 -3.41
N ASN A 113 22.94 1.19 -2.37
CA ASN A 113 22.73 2.10 -1.26
C ASN A 113 22.83 1.35 0.09
N PRO A 114 24.05 1.14 0.63
CA PRO A 114 24.24 0.44 1.90
C PRO A 114 23.65 1.15 3.12
N ALA A 115 23.28 2.43 3.01
CA ALA A 115 22.63 3.19 4.07
C ALA A 115 21.11 3.01 4.09
N ALA A 116 20.53 2.32 3.10
CA ALA A 116 19.12 1.99 3.12
C ALA A 116 18.78 1.11 4.33
N ASN A 117 17.73 1.49 5.05
CA ASN A 117 17.29 0.80 6.28
C ASN A 117 15.80 0.41 6.23
N LEU A 118 15.07 0.75 5.17
CA LEU A 118 13.65 0.48 5.05
C LEU A 118 13.28 0.14 3.60
N ALA A 119 12.39 -0.83 3.43
CA ALA A 119 11.74 -1.18 2.17
C ALA A 119 10.24 -0.90 2.24
N VAL A 120 9.71 -0.23 1.21
CA VAL A 120 8.26 -0.11 0.99
C VAL A 120 7.87 -1.09 -0.10
N ILE A 121 6.99 -2.02 0.22
CA ILE A 121 6.60 -3.13 -0.66
C ILE A 121 5.12 -3.00 -1.01
N SER A 122 4.84 -2.78 -2.30
CA SER A 122 3.51 -2.57 -2.87
C SER A 122 3.26 -3.42 -4.12
N VAL A 123 3.91 -4.58 -4.22
CA VAL A 123 3.68 -5.56 -5.29
C VAL A 123 2.37 -6.33 -5.07
N ALA A 124 1.93 -7.13 -6.05
CA ALA A 124 0.76 -8.01 -5.86
C ALA A 124 0.96 -8.96 -4.66
N GLY A 125 -0.10 -9.17 -3.87
CA GLY A 125 -0.06 -9.90 -2.58
C GLY A 125 0.66 -11.25 -2.63
N ARG A 126 0.41 -12.03 -3.68
CA ARG A 126 1.04 -13.34 -3.91
C ARG A 126 2.57 -13.33 -3.97
N TYR A 127 3.18 -12.17 -4.22
CA TYR A 127 4.64 -12.00 -4.25
C TYR A 127 5.19 -11.25 -3.04
N ALA A 128 4.32 -10.57 -2.29
CA ALA A 128 4.73 -9.58 -1.31
C ALA A 128 5.47 -10.21 -0.11
N ALA A 129 5.09 -11.43 0.29
CA ALA A 129 5.79 -12.18 1.33
C ALA A 129 7.25 -12.50 0.95
N ALA A 130 7.52 -12.85 -0.31
CA ALA A 130 8.86 -13.16 -0.80
C ALA A 130 9.75 -11.90 -0.78
N GLU A 131 9.22 -10.77 -1.24
CA GLU A 131 9.92 -9.48 -1.19
C GLU A 131 10.18 -9.03 0.26
N ALA A 132 9.22 -9.23 1.16
CA ALA A 132 9.38 -8.90 2.58
C ALA A 132 10.47 -9.76 3.24
N TRP A 133 10.54 -11.05 2.90
CA TRP A 133 11.63 -11.93 3.32
C TRP A 133 12.99 -11.45 2.83
N GLU A 134 13.10 -11.04 1.56
CA GLU A 134 14.35 -10.50 1.02
C GLU A 134 14.75 -9.22 1.76
N ALA A 135 13.82 -8.28 1.99
CA ALA A 135 14.08 -7.06 2.74
C ALA A 135 14.56 -7.33 4.17
N LEU A 136 13.81 -8.12 4.95
CA LEU A 136 14.14 -8.44 6.34
C LEU A 136 15.47 -9.19 6.48
N ARG A 137 15.80 -10.10 5.54
CA ARG A 137 17.08 -10.81 5.52
C ARG A 137 18.27 -9.90 5.22
N ASN A 138 18.04 -8.78 4.54
CA ASN A 138 19.05 -7.74 4.30
C ASN A 138 19.04 -6.65 5.38
N GLY A 139 18.34 -6.85 6.51
CA GLY A 139 18.37 -5.93 7.65
C GLY A 139 17.52 -4.68 7.48
N LEU A 140 16.56 -4.68 6.54
CA LEU A 140 15.67 -3.56 6.32
C LEU A 140 14.41 -3.70 7.20
N HIS A 141 13.95 -2.59 7.77
CA HIS A 141 12.55 -2.45 8.18
C HIS A 141 11.65 -2.55 6.94
N VAL A 142 10.39 -2.97 7.13
CA VAL A 142 9.45 -3.15 6.02
C VAL A 142 8.16 -2.41 6.32
N LEU A 143 7.71 -1.60 5.36
CA LEU A 143 6.30 -1.25 5.18
C LEU A 143 5.74 -2.16 4.09
N LEU A 144 4.94 -3.13 4.48
CA LEU A 144 4.20 -4.01 3.58
C LEU A 144 2.82 -3.40 3.33
N PHE A 145 2.79 -2.57 2.29
CA PHE A 145 1.58 -1.92 1.80
C PHE A 145 0.65 -2.94 1.13
N SER A 146 1.21 -3.95 0.46
CA SER A 146 0.46 -4.99 -0.22
C SER A 146 -0.55 -5.69 0.69
N ASP A 147 -1.78 -5.84 0.18
CA ASP A 147 -2.83 -6.70 0.73
C ASP A 147 -2.81 -8.09 0.05
N ASN A 148 -3.71 -9.00 0.46
CA ASN A 148 -3.81 -10.39 -0.02
C ASN A 148 -2.53 -11.20 0.25
N VAL A 149 -1.96 -11.01 1.44
CA VAL A 149 -0.90 -11.85 2.00
C VAL A 149 -1.52 -12.79 3.03
N ASP A 150 -1.13 -14.06 2.97
CA ASP A 150 -1.61 -15.08 3.90
C ASP A 150 -1.25 -14.73 5.35
N ILE A 151 -2.13 -15.09 6.28
CA ILE A 151 -1.97 -14.70 7.69
C ILE A 151 -0.78 -15.41 8.33
N GLU A 152 -0.51 -16.64 7.90
CA GLU A 152 0.64 -17.44 8.32
C GLU A 152 1.95 -16.76 7.91
N ASP A 153 2.03 -16.25 6.68
CA ASP A 153 3.19 -15.50 6.20
C ASP A 153 3.39 -14.20 6.99
N GLU A 154 2.32 -13.44 7.22
CA GLU A 154 2.37 -12.21 8.04
C GLU A 154 2.93 -12.51 9.44
N VAL A 155 2.44 -13.58 10.09
CA VAL A 155 2.88 -13.98 11.43
C VAL A 155 4.36 -14.33 11.46
N VAL A 156 4.84 -15.14 10.51
CA VAL A 156 6.24 -15.57 10.49
C VAL A 156 7.17 -14.39 10.17
N LEU A 157 6.79 -13.52 9.23
CA LEU A 157 7.54 -12.30 8.92
C LEU A 157 7.65 -11.37 10.13
N LYS A 158 6.54 -11.12 10.83
CA LYS A 158 6.53 -10.27 12.05
C LYS A 158 7.39 -10.84 13.17
N LYS A 159 7.32 -12.15 13.41
CA LYS A 159 8.17 -12.83 14.40
C LYS A 159 9.65 -12.70 14.05
N TYR A 160 10.01 -13.01 12.80
CA TYR A 160 11.39 -12.91 12.33
C TYR A 160 11.96 -11.48 12.47
N ALA A 161 11.14 -10.48 12.15
CA ALA A 161 11.50 -9.07 12.28
C ALA A 161 11.70 -8.68 13.76
N ALA A 162 10.74 -9.01 14.63
CA ALA A 162 10.79 -8.71 16.05
C ALA A 162 12.04 -9.31 16.74
N GLU A 163 12.40 -10.55 16.42
CA GLU A 163 13.62 -11.21 16.91
C GLU A 163 14.91 -10.48 16.53
N ARG A 164 14.87 -9.63 15.49
CA ARG A 164 16.03 -8.89 14.96
C ARG A 164 15.95 -7.39 15.24
N GLY A 165 14.96 -6.94 16.02
CA GLY A 165 14.74 -5.51 16.26
C GLY A 165 14.31 -4.75 15.00
N LEU A 166 13.74 -5.44 14.01
CA LEU A 166 13.19 -4.84 12.81
C LEU A 166 11.68 -4.63 12.95
N LEU A 167 11.16 -3.67 12.19
CA LEU A 167 9.73 -3.41 12.08
C LEU A 167 9.22 -4.05 10.79
N MET A 168 8.13 -4.80 10.89
CA MET A 168 7.42 -5.43 9.79
C MET A 168 5.99 -4.89 9.76
N MET A 169 5.85 -3.64 9.34
CA MET A 169 4.58 -2.90 9.33
C MET A 169 3.68 -3.45 8.22
N GLY A 170 2.60 -4.15 8.59
CA GLY A 170 1.69 -4.81 7.64
C GLY A 170 1.70 -6.33 7.78
N ALA A 171 1.06 -7.12 6.92
CA ALA A 171 0.47 -6.74 5.63
C ALA A 171 -0.69 -5.72 5.73
N ASP A 172 -1.07 -5.15 4.59
CA ASP A 172 -2.12 -4.12 4.49
C ASP A 172 -1.85 -2.92 5.41
N CYS A 173 -0.60 -2.45 5.43
CA CYS A 173 -0.22 -1.22 6.14
C CYS A 173 -0.09 -0.05 5.17
N GLY A 174 -1.16 0.74 5.10
CA GLY A 174 -1.27 1.87 4.19
C GLY A 174 -0.53 3.14 4.63
N THR A 175 -0.18 3.28 5.91
CA THR A 175 0.43 4.53 6.42
C THR A 175 1.46 4.28 7.52
N ALA A 176 2.63 4.90 7.36
CA ALA A 176 3.57 5.18 8.44
C ALA A 176 4.23 6.55 8.25
N ILE A 177 4.73 7.15 9.32
CA ILE A 177 5.49 8.41 9.32
C ILE A 177 6.72 8.19 10.20
N ILE A 178 7.86 7.89 9.58
CA ILE A 178 9.10 7.54 10.30
C ILE A 178 10.13 8.65 10.09
N ASN A 179 10.62 9.24 11.17
CA ASN A 179 11.56 10.37 11.17
C ASN A 179 11.10 11.56 10.28
N GLY A 180 9.78 11.75 10.18
CA GLY A 180 9.18 12.81 9.35
C GLY A 180 8.97 12.41 7.89
N VAL A 181 9.39 11.21 7.49
CA VAL A 181 9.15 10.66 6.15
C VAL A 181 7.83 9.92 6.15
N GLY A 182 6.88 10.37 5.32
CA GLY A 182 5.64 9.66 5.06
C GLY A 182 5.84 8.45 4.15
N LEU A 183 5.28 7.30 4.53
CA LEU A 183 5.35 6.04 3.79
C LEU A 183 3.93 5.56 3.48
N GLY A 184 3.67 5.21 2.21
CA GLY A 184 2.33 4.92 1.71
C GLY A 184 1.48 6.19 1.62
N PHE A 185 0.23 6.11 2.05
CA PHE A 185 -0.67 7.25 2.13
C PHE A 185 -0.41 8.03 3.42
N ALA A 186 0.35 9.12 3.38
CA ALA A 186 0.69 9.92 4.55
C ALA A 186 0.46 11.42 4.32
N ASN A 187 0.21 12.14 5.41
CA ASN A 187 0.03 13.59 5.41
C ASN A 187 1.32 14.29 5.85
N VAL A 188 1.58 15.48 5.29
CA VAL A 188 2.61 16.36 5.83
C VAL A 188 2.09 16.94 7.14
N VAL A 189 2.71 16.55 8.25
CA VAL A 189 2.35 17.00 9.61
C VAL A 189 3.58 17.57 10.32
N PRO A 190 3.42 18.54 11.24
CA PRO A 190 4.53 19.08 12.00
C PRO A 190 5.25 18.01 12.83
N ARG A 191 6.57 18.18 13.02
CA ARG A 191 7.33 17.40 14.00
C ARG A 191 6.92 17.81 15.41
N GLY A 192 6.83 16.85 16.33
CA GLY A 192 6.45 17.12 17.71
C GLY A 192 6.56 15.91 18.64
N PRO A 193 6.00 16.00 19.85
CA PRO A 193 6.31 15.05 20.93
C PRO A 193 5.46 13.78 20.95
N VAL A 194 4.43 13.67 20.10
CA VAL A 194 3.48 12.54 20.15
C VAL A 194 3.98 11.40 19.28
N GLY A 195 4.11 10.20 19.83
CA GLY A 195 4.38 8.97 19.07
C GLY A 195 3.10 8.18 18.90
N ILE A 196 2.79 7.74 17.68
CA ILE A 196 1.53 7.05 17.37
C ILE A 196 1.83 5.61 16.95
N VAL A 197 1.10 4.63 17.50
CA VAL A 197 1.04 3.27 16.96
C VAL A 197 -0.41 2.98 16.59
N ALA A 198 -0.65 2.57 15.35
CA ALA A 198 -2.01 2.34 14.88
C ALA A 198 -2.17 1.03 14.10
N ALA A 199 -3.18 0.24 14.49
CA ALA A 199 -3.63 -0.93 13.74
C ALA A 199 -4.76 -0.58 12.76
N ALA A 200 -4.69 0.62 12.17
CA ALA A 200 -5.53 1.07 11.07
C ALA A 200 -4.93 2.34 10.43
N SER A 201 -4.63 2.27 9.13
CA SER A 201 -3.88 3.29 8.39
C SER A 201 -4.58 4.66 8.34
N THR A 202 -5.87 4.66 8.00
CA THR A 202 -6.69 5.89 7.94
C THR A 202 -6.85 6.58 9.29
N TRP A 203 -6.78 5.81 10.38
CA TRP A 203 -6.86 6.35 11.72
C TRP A 203 -5.57 7.06 12.10
N LEU A 204 -4.42 6.50 11.72
CA LEU A 204 -3.12 7.17 11.89
C LEU A 204 -3.10 8.51 11.16
N GLN A 205 -3.61 8.55 9.92
CA GLN A 205 -3.77 9.80 9.17
C GLN A 205 -4.65 10.79 9.94
N GLU A 206 -5.87 10.37 10.31
CA GLU A 206 -6.85 11.23 10.97
C GLU A 206 -6.30 11.81 12.28
N VAL A 207 -5.75 10.98 13.17
CA VAL A 207 -5.24 11.48 14.46
C VAL A 207 -4.02 12.37 14.28
N SER A 208 -3.15 12.09 13.29
CA SER A 208 -2.01 12.95 12.99
C SER A 208 -2.44 14.32 12.45
N ALA A 209 -3.48 14.36 11.60
CA ALA A 209 -4.05 15.58 11.06
C ALA A 209 -4.78 16.39 12.14
N LEU A 210 -5.53 15.73 13.03
CA LEU A 210 -6.18 16.40 14.17
C LEU A 210 -5.17 17.02 15.13
N LEU A 211 -4.10 16.29 15.48
CA LEU A 211 -3.01 16.84 16.29
C LEU A 211 -2.40 18.07 15.61
N ALA A 212 -2.10 17.99 14.32
CA ALA A 212 -1.54 19.10 13.56
C ALA A 212 -2.48 20.32 13.57
N ARG A 213 -3.79 20.11 13.39
CA ARG A 213 -4.81 21.17 13.47
C ARG A 213 -4.87 21.84 14.84
N LEU A 214 -4.54 21.09 15.89
CA LEU A 214 -4.44 21.58 17.28
C LEU A 214 -3.06 22.16 17.60
N GLY A 215 -2.15 22.29 16.62
CA GLY A 215 -0.80 22.82 16.82
C GLY A 215 0.18 21.83 17.47
N VAL A 216 -0.15 20.55 17.51
CA VAL A 216 0.69 19.48 18.08
C VAL A 216 1.26 18.62 16.95
N GLY A 217 2.58 18.46 16.93
CA GLY A 217 3.25 17.59 15.96
C GLY A 217 3.48 16.16 16.47
N ILE A 218 3.96 15.29 15.57
CA ILE A 218 4.29 13.90 15.88
C ILE A 218 5.80 13.62 15.76
N SER A 219 6.27 12.69 16.57
CA SER A 219 7.63 12.14 16.56
C SER A 219 7.71 10.98 15.59
N GLN A 220 6.79 10.03 15.67
CA GLN A 220 6.68 8.91 14.74
C GLN A 220 5.21 8.52 14.61
N GLY A 221 4.85 7.90 13.49
CA GLY A 221 3.59 7.19 13.28
C GLY A 221 3.87 5.81 12.73
N ILE A 222 3.62 4.77 13.53
CA ILE A 222 3.89 3.37 13.17
C ILE A 222 2.56 2.68 12.87
N GLY A 223 2.30 2.38 11.60
CA GLY A 223 1.20 1.52 11.20
C GLY A 223 1.56 0.04 11.39
N THR A 224 0.66 -0.78 11.91
CA THR A 224 0.96 -2.20 12.22
C THR A 224 0.31 -3.20 11.26
N GLY A 225 -0.59 -2.72 10.39
CA GLY A 225 -1.48 -3.53 9.56
C GLY A 225 -2.82 -3.80 10.25
N GLY A 226 -3.92 -3.81 9.48
CA GLY A 226 -5.28 -3.88 10.03
C GLY A 226 -5.62 -5.16 10.80
N ARG A 227 -4.84 -6.24 10.58
CA ARG A 227 -5.04 -7.56 11.21
C ARG A 227 -4.18 -7.77 12.46
N ASP A 228 -3.27 -6.84 12.78
CA ASP A 228 -2.23 -7.07 13.79
C ASP A 228 -2.78 -7.44 15.17
N LEU A 229 -3.89 -6.83 15.59
CA LEU A 229 -4.50 -7.09 16.89
C LEU A 229 -5.48 -8.27 16.93
N ARG A 230 -5.62 -9.02 15.83
CA ARG A 230 -6.38 -10.27 15.82
C ARG A 230 -5.56 -11.36 16.50
N GLU A 231 -6.24 -12.29 17.18
CA GLU A 231 -5.59 -13.38 17.92
C GLU A 231 -4.55 -14.18 17.11
N PRO A 232 -4.79 -14.55 15.83
CA PRO A 232 -3.80 -15.29 15.07
C PRO A 232 -2.49 -14.52 14.84
N VAL A 233 -2.55 -13.19 14.75
CA VAL A 233 -1.35 -12.35 14.56
C VAL A 233 -0.69 -12.02 15.90
N GLY A 234 -1.50 -11.75 16.92
CA GLY A 234 -1.03 -11.66 18.29
C GLY A 234 -0.43 -10.31 18.70
N GLY A 235 -0.73 -9.23 17.97
CA GLY A 235 -0.35 -7.86 18.28
C GLY A 235 1.15 -7.58 18.23
N ILE A 236 1.90 -8.38 17.46
CA ILE A 236 3.38 -8.34 17.49
C ILE A 236 3.87 -6.94 17.14
N MET A 237 3.35 -6.31 16.08
CA MET A 237 3.84 -5.01 15.66
C MET A 237 3.34 -3.87 16.53
N MET A 238 2.15 -3.98 17.12
CA MET A 238 1.70 -3.05 18.16
C MET A 238 2.69 -3.05 19.34
N LEU A 239 3.08 -4.23 19.82
CA LEU A 239 4.02 -4.36 20.93
C LEU A 239 5.41 -3.81 20.59
N GLU A 240 5.95 -4.13 19.41
CA GLU A 240 7.24 -3.61 18.97
C GLU A 240 7.19 -2.10 18.70
N GLY A 241 6.08 -1.58 18.15
CA GLY A 241 5.86 -0.15 17.99
C GLY A 241 5.85 0.59 19.33
N ILE A 242 5.16 0.06 20.34
CA ILE A 242 5.15 0.64 21.69
C ILE A 242 6.57 0.69 22.26
N LYS A 243 7.33 -0.42 22.19
CA LYS A 243 8.72 -0.48 22.68
C LYS A 243 9.61 0.55 21.98
N ALA A 244 9.49 0.66 20.65
CA ALA A 244 10.26 1.62 19.87
C ALA A 244 9.97 3.07 20.31
N LEU A 245 8.69 3.42 20.50
CA LEU A 245 8.30 4.75 20.98
C LEU A 245 8.64 5.01 22.45
N GLN A 246 8.61 3.98 23.30
CA GLN A 246 9.08 4.07 24.68
C GLN A 246 10.58 4.39 24.71
N ALA A 247 11.37 3.82 23.80
CA ALA A 247 12.79 4.08 23.67
C ALA A 247 13.13 5.40 22.94
N ASP A 248 12.24 5.95 22.11
CA ASP A 248 12.51 7.16 21.31
C ASP A 248 12.57 8.43 22.19
N PRO A 249 13.73 9.10 22.36
CA PRO A 249 13.83 10.31 23.18
C PRO A 249 13.01 11.49 22.64
N GLN A 250 12.60 11.49 21.37
CA GLN A 250 11.73 12.52 20.80
C GLN A 250 10.26 12.32 21.18
N THR A 251 9.85 11.08 21.47
CA THR A 251 8.50 10.77 21.93
C THR A 251 8.36 11.07 23.42
N ARG A 252 7.42 11.95 23.78
CA ARG A 252 7.05 12.24 25.18
C ARG A 252 5.69 11.67 25.59
N VAL A 253 4.78 11.51 24.62
CA VAL A 253 3.43 10.96 24.84
C VAL A 253 3.15 9.93 23.75
N LEU A 254 2.59 8.77 24.13
CA LEU A 254 2.17 7.75 23.18
C LEU A 254 0.65 7.86 22.93
N LEU A 255 0.24 7.62 21.70
CA LEU A 255 -1.14 7.46 21.30
C LEU A 255 -1.29 6.11 20.57
N LEU A 256 -2.07 5.20 21.16
CA LEU A 256 -2.39 3.90 20.56
C LEU A 256 -3.80 3.95 19.99
N VAL A 257 -3.96 3.59 18.72
CA VAL A 257 -5.25 3.68 18.02
C VAL A 257 -5.55 2.40 17.27
N SER A 258 -6.69 1.78 17.53
CA SER A 258 -7.12 0.60 16.79
C SER A 258 -8.62 0.34 16.89
N LYS A 259 -9.09 -0.60 16.08
CA LYS A 259 -10.34 -1.33 16.38
C LYS A 259 -10.21 -2.11 17.70
N PRO A 260 -11.31 -2.58 18.30
CA PRO A 260 -11.26 -3.32 19.54
C PRO A 260 -10.43 -4.61 19.36
N PRO A 261 -9.33 -4.79 20.11
CA PRO A 261 -8.57 -6.04 20.10
C PRO A 261 -9.34 -7.16 20.80
N SER A 262 -8.87 -8.41 20.69
CA SER A 262 -9.36 -9.45 21.60
C SER A 262 -8.91 -9.17 23.04
N PRO A 263 -9.65 -9.63 24.07
CA PRO A 263 -9.31 -9.37 25.48
C PRO A 263 -7.87 -9.75 25.83
N ALA A 264 -7.39 -10.91 25.36
CA ALA A 264 -6.04 -11.38 25.60
C ALA A 264 -4.96 -10.47 24.98
N ILE A 265 -5.23 -9.91 23.79
CA ILE A 265 -4.30 -8.98 23.14
C ILE A 265 -4.36 -7.60 23.80
N ALA A 266 -5.54 -7.14 24.22
CA ALA A 266 -5.71 -5.91 24.98
C ALA A 266 -4.86 -5.94 26.27
N GLU A 267 -4.93 -7.03 27.02
CA GLU A 267 -4.18 -7.23 28.26
C GLU A 267 -2.66 -7.15 28.01
N ARG A 268 -2.16 -7.82 26.96
CA ARG A 268 -0.75 -7.79 26.58
C ARG A 268 -0.28 -6.39 26.17
N VAL A 269 -1.09 -5.66 25.39
CA VAL A 269 -0.79 -4.28 24.99
C VAL A 269 -0.72 -3.38 26.21
N LEU A 270 -1.71 -3.45 27.11
CA LEU A 270 -1.72 -2.65 28.35
C LEU A 270 -0.57 -3.03 29.29
N ALA A 271 -0.19 -4.30 29.36
CA ALA A 271 0.99 -4.74 30.11
C ALA A 271 2.28 -4.14 29.54
N GLN A 272 2.44 -4.08 28.21
CA GLN A 272 3.59 -3.44 27.58
C GLN A 272 3.61 -1.92 27.81
N VAL A 273 2.45 -1.26 27.76
CA VAL A 273 2.35 0.18 28.08
C VAL A 273 2.88 0.47 29.49
N ARG A 274 2.53 -0.37 30.47
CA ARG A 274 2.97 -0.24 31.88
C ARG A 274 4.47 -0.47 32.09
N GLN A 275 5.20 -1.02 31.12
CA GLN A 275 6.65 -1.18 31.20
C GLN A 275 7.42 0.11 30.90
N GLY A 276 6.76 1.17 30.43
CA GLY A 276 7.38 2.46 30.18
C GLY A 276 6.75 3.57 31.01
N ASP A 277 7.49 4.66 31.20
CA ASP A 277 7.08 5.77 32.05
C ASP A 277 6.40 6.93 31.29
N LYS A 278 6.28 6.79 29.96
CA LYS A 278 5.70 7.83 29.11
C LYS A 278 4.18 7.80 29.20
N PRO A 279 3.51 8.96 29.42
CA PRO A 279 2.06 9.05 29.36
C PRO A 279 1.54 8.46 28.05
N THR A 280 0.53 7.60 28.17
CA THR A 280 -0.02 6.86 27.02
C THR A 280 -1.52 7.00 26.99
N VAL A 281 -2.05 7.44 25.85
CA VAL A 281 -3.48 7.47 25.54
C VAL A 281 -3.80 6.25 24.70
N VAL A 282 -4.79 5.46 25.11
CA VAL A 282 -5.23 4.26 24.39
C VAL A 282 -6.64 4.49 23.88
N CYS A 283 -6.84 4.32 22.57
CA CYS A 283 -8.12 4.47 21.90
C CYS A 283 -8.44 3.18 21.12
N PHE A 284 -9.23 2.31 21.74
CA PHE A 284 -9.82 1.14 21.10
C PHE A 284 -11.26 1.49 20.70
N LEU A 285 -11.48 1.76 19.41
CA LEU A 285 -12.73 2.40 19.00
C LEU A 285 -13.90 1.44 18.93
N GLY A 286 -14.98 1.80 19.62
CA GLY A 286 -16.16 0.95 19.77
C GLY A 286 -16.03 -0.08 20.89
N GLY A 287 -15.04 0.07 21.78
CA GLY A 287 -14.84 -0.74 22.99
C GLY A 287 -14.40 0.11 24.17
#